data_AF-A0A1F2T731-F1
#
_entry.id   AF-A0A1F2T731-F1
#
_cell.length_a   1.000
_cell.length_b   1.000
_cell.length_c   1.000
_cell.angle_alpha   90.00
_cell.angle_beta   90.00
_cell.angle_gamma   90.00
#
_symmetry.space_group_name_H-M   'P 1'
#
loop_
_entity.id
_entity.type
_entity.pdbx_description
1 polymer ?
#
loop_
_entity_poly.entity_id
_entity_poly.type
_entity_poly.pdbx_seq_one_letter_code
_entity_poly.pdbx_strand_id
1 'polypeptide(L)'
;MDPEPALILAEQFRDGNVAPMQAPLRVAPAAFAALPSTVKEFYDRGDSACHEQELLKWLRNEQREDSPAGLIGFAISARMSPALPKP
;
A
#
# COMPACT_ATOMS: atom_id res chain seq x y z
N MET A 1 4.89 -11.24 21.51
CA MET A 1 4.79 -10.38 20.31
C MET A 1 3.57 -9.54 20.55
N ASP A 2 3.75 -8.28 20.93
CA ASP A 2 2.63 -7.37 21.16
C ASP A 2 1.94 -7.07 19.82
N PRO A 3 0.61 -6.93 19.79
CA PRO A 3 -0.11 -6.59 18.57
C PRO A 3 0.35 -5.22 18.06
N GLU A 4 0.56 -5.09 16.75
CA GLU A 4 0.82 -3.78 16.16
C GLU A 4 -0.36 -2.84 16.48
N PRO A 5 -0.11 -1.62 17.01
CA PRO A 5 -1.19 -0.69 17.31
C PRO A 5 -1.87 -0.26 16.00
N ALA A 6 -3.16 -0.58 15.88
CA ALA A 6 -3.97 -0.25 14.71
C ALA A 6 -4.41 1.22 14.77
N LEU A 7 -3.69 2.11 14.08
CA LEU A 7 -4.12 3.47 13.81
C LEU A 7 -4.61 3.57 12.36
N ILE A 8 -5.84 4.02 12.15
CA ILE A 8 -6.36 4.31 10.81
C ILE A 8 -5.92 5.72 10.42
N LEU A 9 -5.06 5.83 9.42
CA LEU A 9 -4.50 7.10 8.93
C LEU A 9 -5.30 7.68 7.76
N ALA A 10 -5.85 6.82 6.91
CA ALA A 10 -6.79 7.18 5.86
C ALA A 10 -7.69 5.99 5.57
N GLU A 11 -8.92 6.27 5.18
CA GLU A 11 -9.87 5.28 4.73
C GLU A 11 -10.49 5.69 3.39
N GLN A 12 -10.93 4.70 2.62
CA GLN A 12 -11.73 4.92 1.44
C GLN A 12 -12.97 4.04 1.54
N PHE A 13 -14.10 4.67 1.87
CA PHE A 13 -15.39 3.99 1.84
C PHE A 13 -15.86 3.82 0.39
N ARG A 14 -16.27 2.60 0.02
CA ARG A 14 -16.73 2.25 -1.33
C ARG A 14 -18.09 1.59 -1.20
N ASP A 15 -19.13 2.25 -1.68
CA ASP A 15 -20.48 1.71 -1.70
C ASP A 15 -20.69 0.83 -2.96
N GLY A 16 -21.30 -0.36 -2.78
CA GLY A 16 -21.58 -1.33 -3.85
C GLY A 16 -20.65 -2.56 -3.92
N ASN A 17 -21.02 -3.55 -4.74
CA ASN A 17 -20.24 -4.77 -4.96
C ASN A 17 -19.01 -4.47 -5.82
N VAL A 18 -17.87 -4.24 -5.17
CA VAL A 18 -16.63 -3.81 -5.80
C VAL A 18 -15.73 -5.01 -6.17
N ALA A 19 -15.23 -5.05 -7.41
CA ALA A 19 -14.42 -6.15 -7.92
C ALA A 19 -13.06 -6.27 -7.20
N PRO A 20 -12.44 -7.47 -7.11
CA PRO A 20 -11.12 -7.62 -6.51
C PRO A 20 -10.05 -6.93 -7.36
N MET A 21 -9.07 -6.25 -6.74
CA MET A 21 -8.03 -5.37 -7.35
C MET A 21 -8.53 -3.98 -7.73
N GLN A 22 -8.48 -3.02 -6.81
CA GLN A 22 -9.24 -1.78 -6.96
C GLN A 22 -8.54 -0.49 -6.51
N ALA A 23 -7.26 -0.38 -6.86
CA ALA A 23 -6.48 0.85 -6.79
C ALA A 23 -6.18 1.32 -5.35
N PRO A 24 -5.46 0.51 -4.53
CA PRO A 24 -4.96 0.92 -3.22
C PRO A 24 -4.11 2.20 -3.29
N LEU A 25 -3.54 2.50 -4.47
CA LEU A 25 -2.85 3.75 -4.77
C LEU A 25 -3.70 5.02 -4.51
N ARG A 26 -5.03 4.93 -4.47
CA ARG A 26 -5.87 6.12 -4.20
C ARG A 26 -5.91 6.53 -2.73
N VAL A 27 -5.65 5.60 -1.81
CA VAL A 27 -5.73 5.86 -0.36
C VAL A 27 -4.35 5.93 0.30
N ALA A 28 -3.36 5.19 -0.23
CA ALA A 28 -2.02 5.18 0.32
C ALA A 28 -1.37 6.58 0.39
N PRO A 29 -1.39 7.43 -0.66
CA PRO A 29 -0.83 8.78 -0.57
C PRO A 29 -1.47 9.63 0.54
N ALA A 30 -2.79 9.55 0.68
CA ALA A 30 -3.52 10.29 1.72
C ALA A 30 -3.11 9.85 3.14
N ALA A 31 -2.88 8.55 3.36
CA ALA A 31 -2.40 8.03 4.64
C ALA A 31 -1.01 8.58 4.99
N PHE A 32 -0.08 8.58 4.03
CA PHE A 32 1.28 9.09 4.25
C PHE A 32 1.33 10.61 4.38
N ALA A 33 0.46 11.34 3.67
CA ALA A 33 0.33 12.79 3.81
C ALA A 33 -0.20 13.24 5.18
N ALA A 34 -1.04 12.41 5.82
CA ALA A 34 -1.61 12.68 7.14
C ALA A 34 -0.62 12.47 8.30
N LEU A 35 0.56 11.89 8.04
CA LEU A 35 1.56 11.63 9.07
C LEU A 35 2.15 12.94 9.63
N PRO A 36 2.30 13.05 10.96
CA PRO A 36 3.04 14.16 11.55
C PRO A 36 4.47 14.23 11.02
N SER A 37 5.01 15.43 10.86
CA SER A 37 6.39 15.66 10.39
C SER A 37 7.47 15.09 11.33
N THR A 38 7.09 14.60 12.52
CA THR A 38 7.98 13.91 13.47
C THR A 38 8.26 12.47 13.07
N VAL A 39 7.45 11.87 12.19
CA VAL A 39 7.65 10.50 11.69
C VAL A 39 8.80 10.52 10.67
N LYS A 40 9.76 9.60 10.84
CA LYS A 40 10.96 9.51 9.98
C LYS A 40 11.08 8.21 9.21
N GLU A 41 10.33 7.20 9.61
CA GLU A 41 10.35 5.87 9.01
C GLU A 41 8.95 5.53 8.55
N PHE A 42 8.85 4.98 7.34
CA PHE A 42 7.59 4.69 6.69
C PHE A 42 7.53 3.22 6.32
N TYR A 43 6.44 2.56 6.68
CA TYR A 43 6.20 1.16 6.36
C TYR A 43 4.77 0.95 5.82
N ASP A 44 4.63 0.11 4.79
CA ASP A 44 3.34 -0.32 4.23
C ASP A 44 3.22 -1.85 4.28
N ARG A 45 2.07 -2.36 4.73
CA ARG A 45 1.81 -3.80 4.81
C ARG A 45 0.45 -4.10 4.21
N GLY A 46 0.42 -5.05 3.28
CA GLY A 46 -0.79 -5.44 2.57
C GLY A 46 -0.80 -6.93 2.21
N ASP A 47 -1.98 -7.45 1.90
CA ASP A 47 -2.12 -8.80 1.35
C ASP A 47 -1.98 -8.78 -0.19
N SER A 48 -2.34 -9.88 -0.85
CA SER A 48 -2.21 -10.00 -2.30
C SER A 48 -3.10 -9.06 -3.11
N ALA A 49 -4.13 -8.45 -2.51
CA ALA A 49 -4.91 -7.40 -3.15
C ALA A 49 -4.10 -6.10 -3.33
N CYS A 50 -3.06 -5.89 -2.51
CA CYS A 50 -2.12 -4.78 -2.63
C CYS A 50 -1.01 -5.05 -3.66
N HIS A 51 -0.91 -6.25 -4.25
CA HIS A 51 0.08 -6.56 -5.28
C HIS A 51 -0.34 -5.97 -6.65
N GLU A 52 -0.50 -4.66 -6.71
CA GLU A 52 -0.73 -3.89 -7.93
C GLU A 52 0.55 -3.15 -8.34
N GLN A 53 0.95 -3.24 -9.61
CA GLN A 53 2.22 -2.67 -10.09
C GLN A 53 2.33 -1.17 -9.80
N GLU A 54 1.25 -0.42 -9.95
CA GLU A 54 1.23 1.02 -9.72
C GLU A 54 1.43 1.37 -8.25
N LEU A 55 0.86 0.59 -7.32
CA LEU A 55 1.14 0.76 -5.88
C LEU A 55 2.62 0.47 -5.59
N LEU A 56 3.16 -0.64 -6.10
CA LEU A 56 4.56 -1.01 -5.87
C LEU A 56 5.54 0.01 -6.45
N LYS A 57 5.24 0.61 -7.61
CA LYS A 57 6.04 1.70 -8.19
C LYS A 57 5.99 2.94 -7.31
N TRP A 58 4.81 3.30 -6.81
CA TRP A 58 4.64 4.45 -5.93
C TRP A 58 5.38 4.28 -4.59
N LEU A 59 5.27 3.12 -3.94
CA LEU A 59 5.97 2.81 -2.69
C LEU A 59 7.50 2.88 -2.84
N ARG A 60 8.03 2.53 -4.01
CA ARG A 60 9.46 2.61 -4.33
C ARG A 60 9.95 4.01 -4.69
N ASN A 61 9.04 4.95 -4.95
CA ASN A 61 9.42 6.31 -5.31
C ASN A 61 9.69 7.14 -4.05
N GLU A 62 10.97 7.41 -3.77
CA GLU A 62 11.40 8.26 -2.66
C GLU A 62 11.05 9.74 -2.86
N GLN A 63 10.87 10.17 -4.12
CA GLN A 63 10.49 11.52 -4.53
C GLN A 63 9.07 11.52 -5.10
N ARG A 64 8.14 10.95 -4.33
CA ARG A 64 6.71 10.88 -4.68
C ARG A 64 6.01 12.23 -4.44
N GLU A 65 5.03 12.51 -5.30
CA GLU A 65 4.14 13.67 -5.19
C GLU A 65 3.13 13.43 -4.05
N ASP A 66 2.68 14.52 -3.41
CA ASP A 66 1.65 14.52 -2.35
C ASP A 66 1.92 13.64 -1.11
N SER A 67 3.18 13.31 -0.81
CA SER A 67 3.57 12.54 0.38
C SER A 67 4.97 12.95 0.85
N PRO A 68 5.34 12.71 2.14
CA PRO A 68 6.71 12.96 2.61
C PRO A 68 7.74 12.22 1.75
N ALA A 69 8.88 12.87 1.50
CA ALA A 69 10.00 12.25 0.80
C ALA A 69 10.69 11.19 1.68
N GLY A 70 11.33 10.21 1.03
CA GLY A 70 12.10 9.15 1.68
C GLY A 70 11.56 7.73 1.45
N LEU A 71 12.32 6.73 1.85
CA LEU A 71 12.01 5.32 1.58
C LEU A 71 10.76 4.85 2.35
N ILE A 72 9.88 4.09 1.68
CA ILE A 72 8.84 3.28 2.34
C ILE A 72 9.27 1.81 2.27
N GLY A 73 9.49 1.19 3.43
CA GLY A 73 9.64 -0.26 3.50
C GLY A 73 8.27 -0.93 3.31
N PHE A 74 8.16 -2.00 2.55
CA PHE A 74 6.86 -2.67 2.40
C PHE A 74 6.92 -4.19 2.40
N ALA A 75 5.86 -4.79 2.93
CA ALA A 75 5.64 -6.22 2.96
C ALA A 75 4.26 -6.53 2.35
N ILE A 76 4.26 -6.93 1.09
CA ILE A 76 3.05 -7.27 0.33
C ILE A 76 3.15 -8.72 -0.14
N SER A 77 2.18 -9.55 0.24
CA SER A 77 2.19 -10.96 -0.21
C SER A 77 1.95 -11.04 -1.71
N ALA A 78 2.72 -11.86 -2.42
CA ALA A 78 2.58 -11.97 -3.86
C ALA A 78 1.34 -12.77 -4.27
N ARG A 79 0.58 -12.29 -5.27
CA ARG A 79 -0.44 -13.11 -5.92
C ARG A 79 0.22 -14.22 -6.74
N MET A 80 -0.10 -15.48 -6.45
CA MET A 80 0.33 -16.59 -7.29
C MET A 80 -0.46 -16.56 -8.60
N SER A 81 0.24 -16.45 -9.74
CA SER A 81 -0.33 -16.74 -11.04
C SER A 81 -0.46 -18.25 -11.23
N PRO A 82 -1.50 -18.77 -11.92
CA PRO A 82 -1.54 -20.18 -12.28
C PRO A 82 -0.26 -20.56 -13.03
N ALA A 83 0.30 -21.72 -12.70
CA ALA A 83 1.53 -22.21 -13.32
C ALA A 83 1.32 -22.34 -14.84
N LEU A 84 2.31 -21.88 -15.62
CA LEU A 84 2.33 -22.10 -17.06
C LEU A 84 2.27 -23.62 -17.32
N PRO A 85 1.36 -24.10 -18.18
CA PRO A 85 1.35 -25.50 -18.59
C PRO A 85 2.71 -25.85 -19.21
N LYS A 86 3.26 -26.99 -18.83
CA LYS A 86 4.49 -27.51 -19.44
C LYS A 86 4.19 -27.86 -20.91
N PRO A 87 5.09 -27.52 -21.86
CA PRO A 87 4.89 -27.81 -23.29
C PRO A 87 4.82 -29.32 -23.58
#